data_AF-A0A8S9WKL6-F1
#
_entry.id   AF-A0A8S9WKL6-F1
#
_cell.length_a   1.000
_cell.length_b   1.000
_cell.length_c   1.000
_cell.angle_alpha   90.00
_cell.angle_beta   90.00
_cell.angle_gamma   90.00
#
_symmetry.space_group_name_H-M   'P 1'
#
loop_
_entity.id
_entity.type
_entity.pdbx_description
1 polymer ?
#
loop_
_entity_poly.entity_id
_entity_poly.type
_entity_poly.pdbx_seq_one_letter_code
_entity_poly.pdbx_strand_id
1 'polypeptide(L)'
;MSGSIEIKIGDSFSKNALDKFVYENTNTSVFQTTEMAEVYRRNKGCTPLILVAIHENTGEIVGSLLAKIKAEKQGFLSTYSRHSTIRGGSIFVDNEYGVEAVSRLLQHYNEIVEKDLLYSRFYPLNDTQQIIPSFNKNGYDYGDWQNFLINLDKSVDVIWKQLKKSRRNGVNKATKKGVTIEEIREKELIPVFYDLLQETYKNRKIQLENISNFEATFDILVPKNMAKFFMAKCEGRYIAAILVLLYKGVIYDWYAGSSQKREDLVL
;
A
#
# COMPACT_ATOMS: atom_id res chain seq x y z
N MET A 1 32.06 -2.42 26.83
CA MET A 1 31.19 -3.61 26.98
C MET A 1 29.89 -3.29 26.28
N SER A 2 29.75 -3.66 25.01
CA SER A 2 28.48 -3.53 24.30
C SER A 2 27.55 -4.59 24.87
N GLY A 3 26.56 -4.18 25.68
CA GLY A 3 25.49 -5.07 26.08
C GLY A 3 24.85 -5.64 24.81
N SER A 4 24.67 -6.96 24.76
CA SER A 4 23.94 -7.60 23.67
C SER A 4 22.55 -6.97 23.62
N ILE A 5 22.18 -6.40 22.48
CA ILE A 5 20.82 -5.90 22.27
C ILE A 5 19.88 -7.12 22.32
N GLU A 6 19.03 -7.18 23.35
CA GLU A 6 18.09 -8.26 23.63
C GLU A 6 16.75 -7.99 22.91
N ILE A 7 16.67 -8.42 21.66
CA ILE A 7 15.48 -8.31 20.81
C ILE A 7 15.01 -9.71 20.41
N LYS A 8 13.75 -10.00 20.70
CA LYS A 8 13.05 -11.20 20.28
C LYS A 8 12.14 -10.91 19.08
N ILE A 9 12.21 -11.77 18.07
CA ILE A 9 11.30 -11.72 16.91
C ILE A 9 10.16 -12.73 17.09
N GLY A 10 8.96 -12.37 16.69
CA GLY A 10 7.83 -13.29 16.65
C GLY A 10 6.62 -12.76 15.87
N ASP A 11 5.61 -13.60 15.77
CA ASP A 11 4.31 -13.35 15.13
C ASP A 11 3.15 -13.25 16.14
N SER A 12 3.43 -13.49 17.43
CA SER A 12 2.50 -13.30 18.54
C SER A 12 2.61 -11.88 19.09
N PHE A 13 1.56 -11.09 18.91
CA PHE A 13 1.48 -9.72 19.40
C PHE A 13 0.05 -9.36 19.81
N SER A 14 -0.07 -8.41 20.74
CA SER A 14 -1.36 -7.75 20.98
C SER A 14 -1.66 -6.79 19.81
N LYS A 15 -2.84 -6.93 19.19
CA LYS A 15 -3.28 -6.02 18.13
C LYS A 15 -3.18 -4.55 18.57
N ASN A 16 -3.63 -4.24 19.79
CA ASN A 16 -3.60 -2.88 20.32
C ASN A 16 -2.16 -2.34 20.49
N ALA A 17 -1.22 -3.20 20.90
CA ALA A 17 0.18 -2.80 21.03
C ALA A 17 0.81 -2.50 19.67
N LEU A 18 0.56 -3.35 18.67
CA LEU A 18 1.04 -3.14 17.30
C LEU A 18 0.40 -1.90 16.66
N ASP A 19 -0.91 -1.72 16.78
CA ASP A 19 -1.60 -0.56 16.24
C ASP A 19 -1.07 0.74 16.86
N LYS A 20 -0.85 0.75 18.19
CA LYS A 20 -0.25 1.89 18.88
C LYS A 20 1.15 2.19 18.33
N PHE A 21 2.01 1.17 18.26
CA PHE A 21 3.38 1.31 17.74
C PHE A 21 3.40 1.85 16.31
N VAL A 22 2.61 1.26 15.42
CA VAL A 22 2.50 1.67 14.01
C VAL A 22 1.93 3.08 13.89
N TYR A 23 0.98 3.47 14.72
CA TYR A 23 0.38 4.80 14.70
C TYR A 23 1.32 5.88 15.23
N GLU A 24 2.07 5.61 16.31
CA GLU A 24 3.00 6.57 16.92
C GLU A 24 4.24 6.81 16.06
N ASN A 25 4.65 5.83 15.24
CA ASN A 25 5.80 5.97 14.36
C ASN A 25 5.58 7.04 13.26
N THR A 26 6.57 7.89 13.01
CA THR A 26 6.48 8.99 12.03
C THR A 26 6.56 8.49 10.59
N ASN A 27 7.38 7.47 10.32
CA ASN A 27 7.66 6.95 8.98
C ASN A 27 6.70 5.82 8.56
N THR A 28 5.55 5.74 9.21
CA THR A 28 4.53 4.73 8.96
C THR A 28 3.67 5.01 7.73
N SER A 29 2.85 4.04 7.35
CA SER A 29 1.85 4.20 6.30
C SER A 29 0.66 3.25 6.52
N VAL A 30 -0.43 3.49 5.79
CA VAL A 30 -1.59 2.59 5.74
C VAL A 30 -1.18 1.14 5.48
N PHE A 31 -0.10 0.92 4.73
CA PHE A 31 0.35 -0.40 4.28
C PHE A 31 0.97 -1.25 5.38
N GLN A 32 1.23 -0.69 6.56
CA GLN A 32 1.79 -1.40 7.74
C GLN A 32 0.76 -1.54 8.87
N THR A 33 -0.50 -1.19 8.64
CA THR A 33 -1.60 -1.30 9.64
C THR A 33 -2.18 -2.70 9.72
N THR A 34 -2.77 -3.06 10.86
CA THR A 34 -3.48 -4.35 11.01
C THR A 34 -4.76 -4.40 10.16
N GLU A 35 -5.38 -3.25 9.90
CA GLU A 35 -6.49 -3.12 8.95
C GLU A 35 -6.07 -3.53 7.54
N MET A 36 -4.91 -3.06 7.05
CA MET A 36 -4.42 -3.46 5.73
C MET A 36 -4.02 -4.93 5.70
N ALA A 37 -3.49 -5.49 6.80
CA ALA A 37 -3.25 -6.93 6.89
C ALA A 37 -4.55 -7.73 6.70
N GLU A 38 -5.69 -7.26 7.25
CA GLU A 38 -6.98 -7.89 7.04
C GLU A 38 -7.47 -7.77 5.59
N VAL A 39 -7.20 -6.64 4.92
CA VAL A 39 -7.45 -6.51 3.47
C VAL A 39 -6.66 -7.57 2.70
N TYR A 40 -5.38 -7.75 3.01
CA TYR A 40 -4.54 -8.76 2.36
C TYR A 40 -5.00 -10.19 2.66
N ARG A 41 -5.50 -10.46 3.88
CA ARG A 41 -6.04 -11.76 4.26
C ARG A 41 -7.29 -12.13 3.46
N ARG A 42 -8.14 -11.16 3.16
CA ARG A 42 -9.38 -11.34 2.38
C ARG A 42 -9.18 -11.24 0.87
N ASN A 43 -8.02 -10.78 0.40
CA ASN A 43 -7.68 -10.77 -1.02
C ASN A 43 -7.30 -12.19 -1.49
N LYS A 44 -8.03 -12.69 -2.49
CA LYS A 44 -7.84 -14.03 -3.04
C LYS A 44 -6.40 -14.24 -3.54
N GLY A 45 -5.77 -15.32 -3.08
CA GLY A 45 -4.39 -15.66 -3.45
C GLY A 45 -3.32 -14.85 -2.71
N CYS A 46 -3.72 -14.07 -1.70
CA CYS A 46 -2.83 -13.31 -0.84
C CYS A 46 -2.82 -13.86 0.59
N THR A 47 -1.72 -13.62 1.30
CA THR A 47 -1.57 -13.96 2.72
C THR A 47 -0.70 -12.88 3.36
N PRO A 48 -1.16 -12.22 4.44
CA PRO A 48 -0.32 -11.31 5.20
C PRO A 48 0.61 -12.09 6.13
N LEU A 49 1.85 -11.62 6.26
CA LEU A 49 2.77 -12.03 7.32
C LEU A 49 3.14 -10.79 8.12
N ILE A 50 2.82 -10.80 9.42
CA ILE A 50 3.21 -9.75 10.36
C ILE A 50 4.28 -10.32 11.27
N LEU A 51 5.40 -9.62 11.37
CA LEU A 51 6.45 -9.89 12.35
C LEU A 51 6.65 -8.66 13.23
N VAL A 52 6.95 -8.89 14.50
CA VAL A 52 7.31 -7.85 15.47
C VAL A 52 8.66 -8.16 16.10
N ALA A 53 9.41 -7.11 16.40
CA ALA A 53 10.61 -7.12 17.19
C ALA A 53 10.28 -6.51 18.56
N ILE A 54 10.46 -7.30 19.62
CA ILE A 54 10.12 -6.93 21.00
C ILE A 54 11.42 -6.83 21.80
N HIS A 55 11.58 -5.73 22.52
CA HIS A 55 12.68 -5.56 23.48
C HIS A 55 12.42 -6.43 24.73
N GLU A 56 13.30 -7.38 25.02
CA GLU A 56 12.99 -8.45 26.00
C GLU A 56 12.80 -7.91 27.43
N ASN A 57 13.54 -6.87 27.82
CA ASN A 57 13.45 -6.32 29.17
C ASN A 57 12.22 -5.44 29.41
N THR A 58 11.67 -4.82 28.36
CA THR A 58 10.54 -3.87 28.51
C THR A 58 9.23 -4.44 27.97
N GLY A 59 9.30 -5.45 27.10
CA GLY A 59 8.13 -5.98 26.37
C GLY A 59 7.62 -5.05 25.28
N GLU A 60 8.32 -3.96 24.99
CA GLU A 60 7.90 -2.96 24.00
C GLU A 60 8.26 -3.38 22.58
N ILE A 61 7.38 -3.08 21.63
CA ILE A 61 7.65 -3.25 20.20
C ILE A 61 8.65 -2.17 19.77
N VAL A 62 9.79 -2.59 19.25
CA VAL A 62 10.84 -1.71 18.71
C VAL A 62 10.92 -1.76 17.18
N GLY A 63 10.25 -2.73 16.56
CA GLY A 63 10.11 -2.84 15.12
C GLY A 63 8.96 -3.74 14.69
N SER A 64 8.44 -3.53 13.48
CA SER A 64 7.45 -4.40 12.86
C SER A 64 7.59 -4.46 11.35
N LEU A 65 7.12 -5.54 10.76
CA LEU A 65 7.12 -5.77 9.33
C LEU A 65 5.80 -6.42 8.91
N LEU A 66 5.05 -5.79 8.01
CA LEU A 66 3.92 -6.41 7.32
C LEU A 66 4.27 -6.68 5.86
N ALA A 67 4.34 -7.96 5.50
CA ALA A 67 4.52 -8.45 4.13
C ALA A 67 3.20 -8.95 3.55
N LYS A 68 2.92 -8.58 2.29
CA LYS A 68 1.87 -9.18 1.45
C LYS A 68 2.50 -10.28 0.60
N ILE A 69 2.23 -11.54 0.90
CA ILE A 69 2.63 -12.68 0.08
C ILE A 69 1.51 -12.97 -0.93
N LYS A 70 1.84 -13.05 -2.21
CA LYS A 70 0.87 -13.26 -3.30
C LYS A 70 1.33 -14.38 -4.23
N ALA A 71 0.40 -15.27 -4.61
CA ALA A 71 0.60 -16.23 -5.70
C ALA A 71 -0.08 -15.73 -6.98
N GLU A 72 0.67 -15.54 -8.06
CA GLU A 72 0.11 -15.05 -9.33
C GLU A 72 -0.60 -16.16 -10.14
N LYS A 73 -0.20 -17.43 -9.95
CA LYS A 73 -0.83 -18.61 -10.57
C LYS A 73 -1.73 -19.34 -9.57
N GLN A 74 -2.73 -20.03 -10.07
CA GLN A 74 -3.65 -20.86 -9.28
C GLN A 74 -3.30 -22.36 -9.39
N GLY A 75 -3.85 -23.17 -8.49
CA GLY A 75 -3.67 -24.62 -8.49
C GLY A 75 -2.24 -25.05 -8.16
N PHE A 76 -1.80 -26.21 -8.65
CA PHE A 76 -0.47 -26.77 -8.35
C PHE A 76 0.71 -25.88 -8.80
N LEU A 77 0.47 -24.91 -9.69
CA LEU A 77 1.48 -23.95 -10.15
C LEU A 77 1.62 -22.73 -9.22
N SER A 78 0.78 -22.61 -8.18
CA SER A 78 0.78 -21.44 -7.31
C SER A 78 2.10 -21.26 -6.59
N THR A 79 2.72 -22.35 -6.11
CA THR A 79 4.01 -22.34 -5.39
C THR A 79 5.13 -21.69 -6.22
N TYR A 80 5.19 -21.95 -7.53
CA TYR A 80 6.18 -21.39 -8.45
C TYR A 80 5.90 -19.94 -8.88
N SER A 81 4.97 -19.25 -8.24
CA SER A 81 4.59 -17.88 -8.59
C SER A 81 4.44 -16.97 -7.37
N ARG A 82 4.81 -17.50 -6.20
CA ARG A 82 4.72 -16.77 -4.95
C ARG A 82 5.84 -15.74 -4.87
N HIS A 83 5.47 -14.53 -4.51
CA HIS A 83 6.41 -13.47 -4.19
C HIS A 83 5.81 -12.63 -3.07
N SER A 84 6.65 -11.84 -2.41
CA SER A 84 6.17 -10.88 -1.43
C SER A 84 6.41 -9.46 -1.86
N THR A 85 5.53 -8.60 -1.35
CA THR A 85 5.69 -7.15 -1.42
C THR A 85 5.52 -6.58 -0.03
N ILE A 86 6.47 -5.73 0.35
CA ILE A 86 6.45 -4.96 1.59
C ILE A 86 6.43 -3.50 1.17
N ARG A 87 5.41 -2.74 1.57
CA ARG A 87 5.30 -1.32 1.22
C ARG A 87 5.32 -0.48 2.48
N GLY A 88 6.20 0.53 2.50
CA GLY A 88 6.34 1.45 3.63
C GLY A 88 6.85 0.84 4.92
N GLY A 89 7.41 -0.37 4.89
CA GLY A 89 8.05 -1.03 6.01
C GLY A 89 9.50 -1.39 5.71
N SER A 90 10.28 -1.87 6.68
CA SER A 90 9.91 -2.10 8.09
C SER A 90 9.64 -0.81 8.86
N ILE A 91 8.78 -0.88 9.89
CA ILE A 91 8.57 0.19 10.88
C ILE A 91 9.49 -0.07 12.05
N PHE A 92 10.13 0.95 12.60
CA PHE A 92 11.11 0.80 13.68
C PHE A 92 11.28 2.09 14.47
N VAL A 93 11.64 2.00 15.75
CA VAL A 93 12.00 3.18 16.56
C VAL A 93 13.25 3.85 16.00
N ASP A 94 13.30 5.18 16.02
CA ASP A 94 14.41 5.95 15.41
C ASP A 94 15.64 6.02 16.34
N ASN A 95 16.24 4.86 16.61
CA ASN A 95 17.45 4.69 17.42
C ASN A 95 18.17 3.37 17.08
N GLU A 96 19.26 3.07 17.80
CA GLU A 96 20.07 1.86 17.60
C GLU A 96 19.30 0.55 17.75
N TYR A 97 18.32 0.48 18.68
CA TYR A 97 17.47 -0.70 18.86
C TYR A 97 16.59 -0.94 17.65
N GLY A 98 16.06 0.13 17.04
CA GLY A 98 15.24 0.00 15.84
C GLY A 98 16.03 -0.46 14.62
N VAL A 99 17.26 0.04 14.43
CA VAL A 99 18.13 -0.40 13.33
C VAL A 99 18.47 -1.89 13.45
N GLU A 100 18.83 -2.34 14.66
CA GLU A 100 19.07 -3.75 14.97
C GLU A 100 17.78 -4.58 14.81
N ALA A 101 16.64 -4.06 15.25
CA ALA A 101 15.34 -4.70 15.08
C ALA A 101 15.04 -4.97 13.59
N VAL A 102 15.32 -4.01 12.70
CA VAL A 102 15.16 -4.22 11.25
C VAL A 102 16.07 -5.35 10.76
N SER A 103 17.34 -5.37 11.16
CA SER A 103 18.27 -6.45 10.77
C SER A 103 17.73 -7.83 11.19
N ARG A 104 17.25 -7.97 12.43
CA ARG A 104 16.70 -9.24 12.93
C ARG A 104 15.37 -9.61 12.29
N LEU A 105 14.50 -8.64 12.04
CA LEU A 105 13.25 -8.84 11.31
C LEU A 105 13.50 -9.37 9.90
N LEU A 106 14.47 -8.79 9.18
CA LEU A 106 14.83 -9.24 7.83
C LEU A 106 15.42 -10.66 7.84
N GLN A 107 16.29 -10.96 8.79
CA GLN A 107 16.85 -12.31 8.94
C GLN A 107 15.74 -13.35 9.17
N HIS A 108 14.89 -13.11 10.17
CA HIS A 108 13.81 -14.05 10.51
C HIS A 108 12.77 -14.15 9.39
N TYR A 109 12.45 -13.03 8.75
CA TYR A 109 11.60 -13.01 7.57
C TYR A 109 12.17 -13.89 6.45
N ASN A 110 13.48 -13.75 6.15
CA ASN A 110 14.15 -14.56 5.13
C ASN A 110 14.06 -16.06 5.45
N GLU A 111 14.29 -16.45 6.70
CA GLU A 111 14.16 -17.85 7.15
C GLU A 111 12.76 -18.44 6.89
N ILE A 112 11.71 -17.63 7.07
CA ILE A 112 10.32 -18.04 6.81
C ILE A 112 10.07 -18.23 5.31
N VAL A 113 10.63 -17.37 4.46
CA VAL A 113 10.22 -17.27 3.05
C VAL A 113 11.17 -17.91 2.04
N GLU A 114 12.39 -18.25 2.45
CA GLU A 114 13.51 -18.67 1.58
C GLU A 114 13.12 -19.78 0.59
N LYS A 115 12.35 -20.77 1.04
CA LYS A 115 11.99 -21.95 0.24
C LYS A 115 10.70 -21.79 -0.55
N ASP A 116 9.93 -20.75 -0.25
CA ASP A 116 8.54 -20.62 -0.68
C ASP A 116 8.31 -19.47 -1.66
N LEU A 117 9.21 -18.47 -1.70
CA LEU A 117 9.05 -17.28 -2.52
C LEU A 117 10.13 -17.18 -3.59
N LEU A 118 9.73 -16.74 -4.78
CA LEU A 118 10.66 -16.42 -5.88
C LEU A 118 11.50 -15.19 -5.58
N TYR A 119 10.88 -14.18 -4.97
CA TYR A 119 11.53 -12.95 -4.56
C TYR A 119 10.70 -12.22 -3.50
N SER A 120 11.38 -11.35 -2.76
CA SER A 120 10.77 -10.37 -1.86
C SER A 120 11.11 -8.98 -2.36
N ARG A 121 10.14 -8.06 -2.35
CA ARG A 121 10.38 -6.68 -2.78
C ARG A 121 9.88 -5.68 -1.75
N PHE A 122 10.77 -4.79 -1.34
CA PHE A 122 10.47 -3.67 -0.46
C PHE A 122 10.29 -2.39 -1.27
N TYR A 123 9.22 -1.65 -0.95
CA TYR A 123 8.90 -0.37 -1.55
C TYR A 123 8.97 0.71 -0.47
N PRO A 124 10.12 1.38 -0.31
CA PRO A 124 10.26 2.44 0.67
C PRO A 124 9.35 3.62 0.31
N LEU A 125 8.67 4.15 1.33
CA LEU A 125 7.84 5.36 1.21
C LEU A 125 8.50 6.59 1.82
N ASN A 126 9.45 6.38 2.71
CA ASN A 126 10.23 7.40 3.39
C ASN A 126 11.72 7.11 3.16
N ASP A 127 12.54 8.16 3.23
CA ASP A 127 14.00 7.99 3.17
C ASP A 127 14.50 7.46 4.52
N THR A 128 14.99 6.21 4.54
CA THR A 128 15.45 5.52 5.74
C THR A 128 16.88 5.00 5.53
N GLN A 129 17.83 5.91 5.30
CA GLN A 129 19.21 5.52 4.96
C GLN A 129 19.89 4.65 6.03
N GLN A 130 19.54 4.86 7.30
CA GLN A 130 20.15 4.16 8.44
C GLN A 130 19.91 2.64 8.48
N ILE A 131 18.88 2.14 7.80
CA ILE A 131 18.59 0.70 7.74
C ILE A 131 19.13 0.05 6.45
N ILE A 132 19.65 0.82 5.49
CA ILE A 132 20.25 0.28 4.26
C ILE A 132 21.35 -0.76 4.56
N PRO A 133 22.27 -0.56 5.52
CA PRO A 133 23.25 -1.58 5.87
C PRO A 133 22.60 -2.89 6.36
N SER A 134 21.49 -2.80 7.11
CA SER A 134 20.72 -3.97 7.56
C SER A 134 20.11 -4.73 6.38
N PHE A 135 19.63 -4.04 5.35
CA PHE A 135 19.14 -4.66 4.11
C PHE A 135 20.26 -5.36 3.34
N ASN A 136 21.39 -4.68 3.10
CA ASN A 136 22.52 -5.24 2.38
C ASN A 136 23.08 -6.50 3.08
N LYS A 137 23.20 -6.45 4.41
CA LYS A 137 23.64 -7.60 5.23
C LYS A 137 22.71 -8.81 5.07
N ASN A 138 21.42 -8.59 4.82
CA ASN A 138 20.41 -9.63 4.67
C ASN A 138 20.12 -9.98 3.19
N GLY A 139 21.04 -9.64 2.28
CA GLY A 139 21.00 -10.08 0.88
C GLY A 139 20.04 -9.29 -0.02
N TYR A 140 19.65 -8.08 0.39
CA TYR A 140 18.84 -7.19 -0.43
C TYR A 140 19.70 -6.18 -1.17
N ASP A 141 19.43 -6.01 -2.47
CA ASP A 141 20.02 -4.95 -3.27
C ASP A 141 19.12 -3.72 -3.28
N TYR A 142 19.72 -2.54 -3.13
CA TYR A 142 19.03 -1.27 -3.27
C TYR A 142 18.91 -0.88 -4.75
N GLY A 143 17.68 -0.62 -5.21
CA GLY A 143 17.41 -0.12 -6.53
C GLY A 143 16.78 1.27 -6.50
N ASP A 144 16.89 2.02 -7.59
CA ASP A 144 16.28 3.34 -7.70
C ASP A 144 14.75 3.23 -7.63
N TRP A 145 14.17 3.90 -6.63
CA TRP A 145 12.72 4.02 -6.46
C TRP A 145 12.34 5.48 -6.25
N GLN A 146 11.40 5.97 -7.05
CA GLN A 146 10.95 7.36 -6.97
C GLN A 146 9.47 7.44 -6.59
N ASN A 147 9.18 8.21 -5.55
CA ASN A 147 7.82 8.57 -5.16
C ASN A 147 7.53 10.00 -5.61
N PHE A 148 6.35 10.24 -6.19
CA PHE A 148 5.88 11.59 -6.52
C PHE A 148 5.06 12.15 -5.36
N LEU A 149 5.62 13.12 -4.64
CA LEU A 149 4.99 13.74 -3.48
C LEU A 149 4.39 15.09 -3.87
N ILE A 150 3.11 15.29 -3.53
CA ILE A 150 2.42 16.57 -3.71
C ILE A 150 2.11 17.11 -2.32
N ASN A 151 2.68 18.26 -1.97
CA ASN A 151 2.35 18.95 -0.72
C ASN A 151 0.97 19.61 -0.84
N LEU A 152 0.00 19.07 -0.08
CA LEU A 152 -1.38 19.54 -0.02
C LEU A 152 -1.64 20.57 1.10
N ASP A 153 -0.63 20.92 1.91
CA ASP A 153 -0.72 21.95 2.96
C ASP A 153 -0.66 23.37 2.37
N LYS A 154 -1.57 23.64 1.43
CA LYS A 154 -1.70 24.87 0.65
C LYS A 154 -3.15 25.07 0.28
N SER A 155 -3.53 26.31 -0.05
CA SER A 155 -4.88 26.55 -0.57
C SER A 155 -5.10 25.85 -1.92
N VAL A 156 -6.37 25.52 -2.20
CA VAL A 156 -6.77 24.88 -3.46
C VAL A 156 -6.32 25.70 -4.68
N ASP A 157 -6.40 27.03 -4.62
CA ASP A 157 -5.94 27.92 -5.71
C ASP A 157 -4.44 27.80 -5.98
N VAL A 158 -3.62 27.64 -4.92
CA VAL A 158 -2.18 27.46 -5.06
C VAL A 158 -1.88 26.10 -5.69
N ILE A 159 -2.50 25.02 -5.19
CA ILE A 159 -2.35 23.67 -5.74
C ILE A 159 -2.78 23.65 -7.21
N TRP A 160 -3.91 24.28 -7.53
CA TRP A 160 -4.43 24.38 -8.88
C TRP A 160 -3.44 25.07 -9.83
N LYS A 161 -2.87 26.21 -9.42
CA LYS A 161 -1.89 26.95 -10.23
C LYS A 161 -0.59 26.17 -10.48
N GLN A 162 -0.21 25.27 -9.57
CA GLN A 162 0.97 24.41 -9.71
C GLN A 162 0.78 23.30 -10.77
N LEU A 163 -0.47 22.94 -11.10
CA LEU A 163 -0.73 22.02 -12.19
C LEU A 163 -0.30 22.59 -13.54
N LYS A 164 0.33 21.74 -14.36
CA LYS A 164 0.67 22.07 -15.76
C LYS A 164 -0.58 22.61 -16.48
N LYS A 165 -0.41 23.67 -17.29
CA LYS A 165 -1.51 24.32 -18.04
C LYS A 165 -2.37 23.32 -18.80
N SER A 166 -1.76 22.30 -19.41
CA SER A 166 -2.48 21.24 -20.12
C SER A 166 -3.39 20.41 -19.22
N ARG A 167 -3.00 20.14 -17.97
CA ARG A 167 -3.84 19.42 -16.99
C ARG A 167 -5.03 20.27 -16.54
N ARG A 168 -4.81 21.55 -16.22
CA ARG A 168 -5.89 22.50 -15.91
C ARG A 168 -6.90 22.61 -17.05
N ASN A 169 -6.41 22.72 -18.29
CA ASN A 169 -7.27 22.74 -19.47
C ASN A 169 -8.08 21.46 -19.62
N GLY A 170 -7.47 20.29 -19.37
CA GLY A 170 -8.16 19.00 -19.39
C GLY A 170 -9.30 18.93 -18.37
N VAL A 171 -9.04 19.31 -17.12
CA VAL A 171 -10.07 19.36 -16.07
C VAL A 171 -11.20 20.32 -16.45
N ASN A 172 -10.87 21.55 -16.87
CA ASN A 172 -11.88 22.53 -17.30
C ASN A 172 -12.72 22.04 -18.49
N LYS A 173 -12.10 21.34 -19.45
CA LYS A 173 -12.79 20.74 -20.60
C LYS A 173 -13.75 19.65 -20.15
N ALA A 174 -13.32 18.76 -19.26
CA ALA A 174 -14.16 17.71 -18.69
C ALA A 174 -15.36 18.31 -17.93
N THR A 175 -15.13 19.32 -17.08
CA THR A 175 -16.21 20.02 -16.37
C THR A 175 -17.20 20.68 -17.33
N LYS A 176 -16.74 21.35 -18.38
CA LYS A 176 -17.62 21.96 -19.40
C LYS A 176 -18.45 20.94 -20.17
N LYS A 177 -17.98 19.69 -20.27
CA LYS A 177 -18.69 18.57 -20.88
C LYS A 177 -19.62 17.83 -19.92
N GLY A 178 -19.79 18.33 -18.69
CA GLY A 178 -20.71 17.75 -17.72
C GLY A 178 -20.15 16.57 -16.94
N VAL A 179 -18.83 16.39 -16.91
CA VAL A 179 -18.21 15.37 -16.05
C VAL A 179 -18.35 15.78 -14.58
N THR A 180 -18.92 14.91 -13.76
CA THR A 180 -19.01 15.04 -12.30
C THR A 180 -18.18 13.95 -11.61
N ILE A 181 -17.77 14.20 -10.37
CA ILE A 181 -17.06 13.22 -9.54
C ILE A 181 -17.97 12.83 -8.37
N GLU A 182 -18.14 11.53 -8.14
CA GLU A 182 -18.92 10.96 -7.05
C GLU A 182 -18.00 10.14 -6.14
N GLU A 183 -18.05 10.38 -4.82
CA GLU A 183 -17.51 9.45 -3.81
C GLU A 183 -18.54 8.33 -3.64
N ILE A 184 -18.18 7.10 -3.97
CA ILE A 184 -19.12 5.97 -3.88
C ILE A 184 -19.07 5.34 -2.49
N ARG A 185 -20.26 5.13 -1.93
CA ARG A 185 -20.50 4.62 -0.57
C ARG A 185 -21.38 3.37 -0.56
N GLU A 186 -21.79 2.93 -1.74
CA GLU A 186 -22.58 1.75 -2.02
C GLU A 186 -21.64 0.63 -2.49
N LYS A 187 -21.61 -0.49 -1.76
CA LYS A 187 -20.75 -1.62 -2.08
C LYS A 187 -21.11 -2.24 -3.44
N GLU A 188 -22.38 -2.10 -3.84
CA GLU A 188 -22.94 -2.58 -5.09
C GLU A 188 -22.29 -1.93 -6.32
N LEU A 189 -21.60 -0.79 -6.15
CA LEU A 189 -20.86 -0.11 -7.21
C LEU A 189 -19.42 -0.59 -7.36
N ILE A 190 -18.91 -1.47 -6.48
CA ILE A 190 -17.55 -2.03 -6.59
C ILE A 190 -17.33 -2.81 -7.90
N PRO A 191 -18.27 -3.62 -8.41
CA PRO A 191 -18.12 -4.24 -9.73
C PRO A 191 -17.93 -3.22 -10.85
N VAL A 192 -18.72 -2.13 -10.86
CA VAL A 192 -18.60 -1.06 -11.88
C VAL A 192 -17.25 -0.35 -11.78
N PHE A 193 -16.80 -0.06 -10.55
CA PHE A 193 -15.46 0.47 -10.29
C PHE A 193 -14.37 -0.47 -10.81
N TYR A 194 -14.51 -1.77 -10.55
CA TYR A 194 -13.54 -2.80 -10.94
C TYR A 194 -13.45 -2.95 -12.46
N ASP A 195 -14.57 -2.91 -13.17
CA ASP A 195 -14.60 -3.00 -14.64
C ASP A 195 -13.77 -1.88 -15.29
N LEU A 196 -13.86 -0.64 -14.78
CA LEU A 196 -13.06 0.49 -15.26
C LEU A 196 -11.56 0.28 -15.03
N LEU A 197 -11.18 -0.33 -13.90
CA LEU A 197 -9.79 -0.73 -13.67
C LEU A 197 -9.38 -1.83 -14.65
N GLN A 198 -10.21 -2.85 -14.85
CA GLN A 198 -9.91 -3.95 -15.77
C GLN A 198 -9.65 -3.46 -17.20
N GLU A 199 -10.44 -2.52 -17.70
CA GLU A 199 -10.23 -1.93 -19.03
C GLU A 199 -8.83 -1.31 -19.17
N THR A 200 -8.40 -0.56 -18.15
CA THR A 200 -7.07 0.07 -18.13
C THR A 200 -5.94 -0.94 -18.02
N TYR A 201 -6.06 -1.90 -17.11
CA TYR A 201 -5.00 -2.87 -16.83
C TYR A 201 -4.86 -3.91 -17.95
N LYS A 202 -5.96 -4.32 -18.58
CA LYS A 202 -5.96 -5.15 -19.79
C LYS A 202 -5.23 -4.45 -20.93
N ASN A 203 -5.50 -3.16 -21.16
CA ASN A 203 -4.82 -2.38 -22.19
C ASN A 203 -3.30 -2.27 -21.92
N ARG A 204 -2.92 -2.07 -20.65
CA ARG A 204 -1.51 -2.01 -20.22
C ARG A 204 -0.81 -3.38 -20.17
N LYS A 205 -1.55 -4.48 -20.33
CA LYS A 205 -1.05 -5.86 -20.17
C LYS A 205 -0.40 -6.10 -18.79
N ILE A 206 -0.96 -5.46 -17.76
CA ILE A 206 -0.54 -5.62 -16.36
C ILE A 206 -1.64 -6.37 -15.62
N GLN A 207 -1.26 -7.28 -14.74
CA GLN A 207 -2.20 -8.02 -13.91
C GLN A 207 -2.82 -7.09 -12.85
N LEU A 208 -4.15 -7.00 -12.84
CA LEU A 208 -4.91 -6.33 -11.80
C LEU A 208 -5.10 -7.28 -10.61
N GLU A 209 -5.19 -6.74 -9.40
CA GLU A 209 -5.60 -7.52 -8.23
C GLU A 209 -7.00 -8.10 -8.42
N ASN A 210 -7.29 -9.19 -7.70
CA ASN A 210 -8.63 -9.75 -7.71
C ASN A 210 -9.65 -8.75 -7.12
N ILE A 211 -10.91 -8.81 -7.58
CA ILE A 211 -11.99 -7.94 -7.08
C ILE A 211 -12.12 -7.99 -5.54
N SER A 212 -11.82 -9.14 -4.92
CA SER A 212 -11.80 -9.31 -3.46
C SER A 212 -10.87 -8.34 -2.73
N ASN A 213 -9.79 -7.86 -3.36
CA ASN A 213 -8.95 -6.79 -2.80
C ASN A 213 -9.76 -5.50 -2.60
N PHE A 214 -10.58 -5.14 -3.58
CA PHE A 214 -11.38 -3.91 -3.59
C PHE A 214 -12.59 -4.04 -2.67
N GLU A 215 -13.24 -5.20 -2.66
CA GLU A 215 -14.33 -5.51 -1.71
C GLU A 215 -13.83 -5.49 -0.26
N ALA A 216 -12.68 -6.12 0.03
CA ALA A 216 -12.09 -6.10 1.36
C ALA A 216 -11.66 -4.68 1.76
N THR A 217 -11.05 -3.93 0.83
CA THR A 217 -10.69 -2.52 1.05
C THR A 217 -11.93 -1.70 1.41
N PHE A 218 -13.03 -1.88 0.67
CA PHE A 218 -14.28 -1.20 0.92
C PHE A 218 -14.84 -1.56 2.30
N ASP A 219 -14.94 -2.85 2.61
CA ASP A 219 -15.53 -3.32 3.88
C ASP A 219 -14.71 -2.91 5.12
N ILE A 220 -13.38 -2.84 5.01
CA ILE A 220 -12.49 -2.67 6.16
C ILE A 220 -12.05 -1.21 6.32
N LEU A 221 -11.63 -0.58 5.21
CA LEU A 221 -10.95 0.72 5.27
C LEU A 221 -11.91 1.90 5.09
N VAL A 222 -12.99 1.78 4.33
CA VAL A 222 -13.96 2.88 4.14
C VAL A 222 -14.67 3.25 5.45
N PRO A 223 -15.20 2.31 6.26
CA PRO A 223 -15.82 2.64 7.55
C PRO A 223 -14.87 3.33 8.54
N LYS A 224 -13.56 3.12 8.37
CA LYS A 224 -12.49 3.71 9.18
C LYS A 224 -11.93 5.01 8.58
N ASN A 225 -12.50 5.50 7.47
CA ASN A 225 -11.99 6.64 6.72
C ASN A 225 -10.51 6.49 6.30
N MET A 226 -10.07 5.26 6.05
CA MET A 226 -8.73 4.88 5.59
C MET A 226 -8.68 4.62 4.07
N ALA A 227 -9.83 4.61 3.39
CA ALA A 227 -9.92 4.52 1.94
C ALA A 227 -11.12 5.32 1.42
N LYS A 228 -11.00 5.81 0.20
CA LYS A 228 -12.10 6.42 -0.55
C LYS A 228 -12.06 5.97 -2.00
N PHE A 229 -13.24 5.66 -2.52
CA PHE A 229 -13.46 5.32 -3.91
C PHE A 229 -14.16 6.51 -4.56
N PHE A 230 -13.62 6.99 -5.67
CA PHE A 230 -14.23 8.03 -6.49
C PHE A 230 -14.43 7.52 -7.92
N MET A 231 -15.57 7.87 -8.51
CA MET A 231 -15.81 7.65 -9.94
C MET A 231 -16.22 8.95 -10.63
N ALA A 232 -15.71 9.12 -11.85
CA ALA A 232 -16.11 10.20 -12.75
C ALA A 232 -17.29 9.74 -13.61
N LYS A 233 -18.32 10.58 -13.72
CA LYS A 233 -19.56 10.29 -14.44
C LYS A 233 -19.84 11.34 -15.50
N CYS A 234 -20.26 10.92 -16.68
CA CYS A 234 -20.64 11.77 -17.79
C CYS A 234 -21.90 11.20 -18.45
N GLU A 235 -22.94 12.01 -18.64
CA GLU A 235 -24.19 11.59 -19.29
C GLU A 235 -24.80 10.30 -18.67
N GLY A 236 -24.74 10.20 -17.33
CA GLY A 236 -25.26 9.04 -16.59
C GLY A 236 -24.35 7.82 -16.54
N ARG A 237 -23.19 7.83 -17.22
CA ARG A 237 -22.26 6.69 -17.31
C ARG A 237 -20.97 6.96 -16.54
N TYR A 238 -20.47 5.96 -15.81
CA TYR A 238 -19.15 6.04 -15.18
C TYR A 238 -18.05 5.80 -16.21
N ILE A 239 -17.07 6.71 -16.26
CA ILE A 239 -16.03 6.73 -17.29
C ILE A 239 -14.61 6.64 -16.71
N ALA A 240 -14.44 6.91 -15.41
CA ALA A 240 -13.16 6.76 -14.73
C ALA A 240 -13.36 6.49 -13.24
N ALA A 241 -12.34 5.90 -12.62
CA ALA A 241 -12.34 5.42 -11.25
C ALA A 241 -10.97 5.67 -10.61
N ILE A 242 -10.96 6.07 -9.34
CA ILE A 242 -9.75 6.14 -8.51
C ILE A 242 -10.06 5.65 -7.10
N LEU A 243 -9.18 4.82 -6.56
CA LEU A 243 -9.15 4.41 -5.16
C LEU A 243 -7.93 5.04 -4.51
N VAL A 244 -8.18 5.84 -3.48
CA VAL A 244 -7.15 6.44 -2.64
C VAL A 244 -7.18 5.85 -1.24
N LEU A 245 -6.00 5.71 -0.64
CA LEU A 245 -5.86 5.36 0.78
C LEU A 245 -5.51 6.61 1.58
N LEU A 246 -6.02 6.68 2.81
CA LEU A 246 -5.88 7.82 3.71
C LEU A 246 -5.24 7.34 5.01
N TYR A 247 -4.13 7.96 5.42
CA TYR A 247 -3.51 7.65 6.70
C TYR A 247 -2.61 8.79 7.17
N LYS A 248 -2.77 9.21 8.43
CA LYS A 248 -1.95 10.26 9.09
C LYS A 248 -1.69 11.50 8.23
N GLY A 249 -2.73 12.05 7.60
CA GLY A 249 -2.63 13.25 6.76
C GLY A 249 -2.04 13.02 5.37
N VAL A 250 -1.73 11.78 5.00
CA VAL A 250 -1.23 11.40 3.68
C VAL A 250 -2.33 10.73 2.87
N ILE A 251 -2.40 11.09 1.58
CA ILE A 251 -3.27 10.47 0.58
C ILE A 251 -2.39 9.67 -0.39
N TYR A 252 -2.66 8.37 -0.53
CA TYR A 252 -1.98 7.50 -1.48
C TYR A 252 -2.89 7.21 -2.67
N ASP A 253 -2.46 7.59 -3.88
CA ASP A 253 -3.09 7.14 -5.12
C ASP A 253 -2.76 5.66 -5.35
N TRP A 254 -3.74 4.77 -5.14
CA TRP A 254 -3.48 3.33 -5.09
C TRP A 254 -3.90 2.60 -6.37
N TYR A 255 -5.09 2.89 -6.88
CA TYR A 255 -5.56 2.37 -8.17
C TYR A 255 -6.31 3.45 -8.94
N ALA A 256 -6.06 3.51 -10.25
CA ALA A 256 -6.81 4.35 -11.16
C ALA A 256 -7.12 3.59 -12.46
N GLY A 257 -8.28 3.86 -13.04
CA GLY A 257 -8.71 3.30 -14.30
C GLY A 257 -9.71 4.19 -15.01
N SER A 258 -9.78 4.05 -16.32
CA SER A 258 -10.74 4.73 -17.17
C SER A 258 -11.25 3.81 -18.26
N SER A 259 -12.46 4.10 -18.71
CA SER A 259 -13.04 3.55 -19.93
C SER A 259 -12.06 3.72 -21.09
N GLN A 260 -11.94 2.69 -21.92
CA GLN A 260 -11.19 2.70 -23.17
C GLN A 260 -12.12 2.85 -24.38
N LYS A 261 -13.42 3.10 -24.15
CA LYS A 261 -14.38 3.36 -25.23
C LYS A 261 -14.07 4.69 -25.91
N ARG A 262 -14.06 4.68 -27.24
CA ARG A 262 -13.64 5.84 -28.04
C ARG A 262 -14.44 7.11 -27.71
N GLU A 263 -15.74 6.98 -27.50
CA GLU A 263 -16.65 8.08 -27.12
C GLU A 263 -16.28 8.74 -25.78
N ASP A 264 -15.81 7.95 -24.81
CA ASP A 264 -15.41 8.45 -23.49
C ASP A 264 -14.01 9.07 -23.52
N LEU A 265 -13.15 8.63 -24.45
CA LEU A 265 -11.78 9.14 -24.65
C LEU A 265 -11.72 10.51 -25.35
N VAL A 266 -12.81 10.95 -26.01
CA VAL A 266 -12.86 12.26 -26.67
C VAL A 266 -13.27 13.40 -25.73
N LEU A 267 -13.69 13.06 -24.50
CA LEU A 267 -14.04 14.02 -23.44
C LEU A 267 -12.85 14.95 -23.12
#